data_AF-A0A101TPM9-F1
#
_entry.id   AF-A0A101TPM9-F1
#
_cell.length_a   1.000
_cell.length_b   1.000
_cell.length_c   1.000
_cell.angle_alpha   90.00
_cell.angle_beta   90.00
_cell.angle_gamma   90.00
#
_symmetry.space_group_name_H-M   'P 1'
#
loop_
_entity.id
_entity.type
_entity.pdbx_description
1 polymer ?
#
loop_
_entity_poly.entity_id
_entity_poly.type
_entity_poly.pdbx_seq_one_letter_code
_entity_poly.pdbx_strand_id
1 'polypeptide(L)'
;MATANPTQQPAKVPNLPPEVGRSLSVRILDEGMWDDLRVIMQTGCDASAAVRQALLILANVYDGAWKRGIVPTGVAPEIVTANVKPHRPVRQPDQDV
;
A
#
# COMPACT_ATOMS: atom_id res chain seq x y z
N MET A 1 47.85 -12.22 16.23
CA MET A 1 46.84 -12.52 15.20
C MET A 1 45.57 -12.93 15.92
N ALA A 2 44.69 -11.98 16.23
CA ALA A 2 43.45 -12.24 16.95
C ALA A 2 42.37 -12.65 15.94
N THR A 3 41.97 -13.91 15.97
CA THR A 3 40.87 -14.48 15.19
C THR A 3 39.57 -13.86 15.68
N ALA A 4 38.87 -13.13 14.80
CA ALA A 4 37.56 -12.56 15.12
C ALA A 4 36.52 -13.67 15.32
N ASN A 5 35.72 -13.56 16.39
CA ASN A 5 34.63 -14.49 16.72
C ASN A 5 33.55 -14.49 15.62
N PRO A 6 33.16 -15.65 15.06
CA PRO A 6 32.19 -15.75 13.95
C PRO A 6 30.71 -15.60 14.37
N THR A 7 30.41 -15.19 15.61
CA THR A 7 29.06 -15.15 16.17
C THR A 7 28.51 -13.76 16.45
N GLN A 8 29.10 -12.69 15.89
CA GLN A 8 28.38 -11.42 15.81
C GLN A 8 27.27 -11.53 14.77
N GLN A 9 26.14 -12.06 15.22
CA GLN A 9 24.85 -11.99 14.55
C GLN A 9 24.60 -10.51 14.26
N PRO A 10 24.58 -10.08 12.98
CA PRO A 10 24.42 -8.67 12.65
C PRO A 10 23.13 -8.17 13.31
N ALA A 11 23.25 -7.02 13.98
CA ALA A 11 22.15 -6.37 14.66
C ALA A 11 20.90 -6.37 13.77
N LYS A 12 19.77 -6.84 14.32
CA LYS A 12 18.46 -6.91 13.65
C LYS A 12 18.24 -5.60 12.89
N VAL A 13 18.34 -5.68 11.57
CA VAL A 13 18.19 -4.53 10.67
C VAL A 13 16.85 -3.86 11.04
N PRO A 14 16.79 -2.52 11.20
CA PRO A 14 15.51 -1.84 11.37
C PRO A 14 14.55 -2.26 10.25
N ASN A 15 13.27 -2.34 10.56
CA ASN A 15 12.21 -2.85 9.66
C ASN A 15 11.97 -1.82 8.52
N LEU A 16 12.95 -1.68 7.64
CA LEU A 16 12.98 -0.75 6.53
C LEU A 16 12.44 -1.44 5.27
N PRO A 17 11.70 -0.72 4.41
CA PRO A 17 11.29 -1.27 3.13
C PRO A 17 12.51 -1.56 2.23
N PRO A 18 12.36 -2.40 1.20
CA PRO A 18 13.38 -2.58 0.18
C PRO A 18 13.79 -1.24 -0.46
N GLU A 19 15.04 -1.16 -0.92
CA GLU A 19 15.56 0.03 -1.61
C GLU A 19 14.75 0.36 -2.87
N VAL A 20 14.72 1.64 -3.25
CA VAL A 20 14.05 2.09 -4.49
C VAL A 20 14.60 1.33 -5.70
N GLY A 21 13.71 0.82 -6.55
CA GLY A 21 14.07 0.02 -7.74
C GLY A 21 14.30 -1.47 -7.45
N ARG A 22 14.33 -1.91 -6.19
CA ARG A 22 14.30 -3.33 -5.84
C ARG A 22 12.88 -3.89 -5.92
N SER A 23 12.78 -5.15 -6.29
CA SER A 23 11.50 -5.86 -6.32
C SER A 23 11.02 -6.19 -4.91
N LEU A 24 9.70 -6.10 -4.73
CA LEU A 24 8.97 -6.66 -3.59
C LEU A 24 8.05 -7.76 -4.15
N SER A 25 8.17 -8.98 -3.65
CA SER A 25 7.30 -10.09 -4.04
C SER A 25 6.20 -10.29 -3.00
N VAL A 26 4.95 -10.19 -3.45
CA VAL A 26 3.76 -10.42 -2.63
C VAL A 26 3.07 -11.68 -3.14
N ARG A 27 2.83 -12.63 -2.24
CA ARG A 27 2.08 -13.86 -2.55
C ARG A 27 0.60 -13.64 -2.27
N ILE A 28 -0.27 -14.15 -3.14
CA ILE A 28 -1.70 -14.26 -2.89
C ILE A 28 -1.92 -15.44 -1.95
N LEU A 29 -2.37 -15.16 -0.72
CA LEU A 29 -2.45 -16.16 0.35
C LEU A 29 -3.79 -16.90 0.38
N ASP A 30 -4.84 -16.27 -0.14
CA ASP A 30 -6.21 -16.78 -0.14
C ASP A 30 -7.01 -16.23 -1.33
N GLU A 31 -8.20 -16.79 -1.52
CA GLU A 31 -9.13 -16.40 -2.59
C GLU A 31 -9.67 -14.98 -2.39
N GLY A 32 -9.79 -14.50 -1.15
CA GLY A 32 -10.27 -13.15 -0.85
C GLY A 32 -9.31 -12.08 -1.39
N MET A 33 -8.01 -12.23 -1.14
CA MET A 33 -7.00 -11.34 -1.69
C MET A 33 -6.98 -11.36 -3.23
N TRP A 34 -7.25 -12.53 -3.83
CA TRP A 34 -7.36 -12.64 -5.28
C TRP A 34 -8.56 -11.83 -5.80
N ASP A 35 -9.73 -11.96 -5.16
CA ASP A 35 -10.93 -11.23 -5.53
C ASP A 35 -10.79 -9.71 -5.34
N ASP A 36 -10.16 -9.27 -4.26
CA ASP A 36 -9.89 -7.85 -4.01
C ASP A 36 -9.01 -7.25 -5.10
N LEU A 37 -7.92 -7.93 -5.47
CA LEU A 37 -7.07 -7.49 -6.58
C LEU A 37 -7.83 -7.46 -7.90
N ARG A 38 -8.65 -8.49 -8.17
CA ARG A 38 -9.48 -8.53 -9.37
C ARG A 38 -10.42 -7.32 -9.45
N VAL A 39 -11.07 -6.94 -8.35
CA VAL A 39 -11.95 -5.76 -8.30
C VAL A 39 -11.18 -4.48 -8.66
N ILE A 40 -9.99 -4.28 -8.10
CA ILE A 40 -9.18 -3.10 -8.43
C ILE A 40 -8.76 -3.14 -9.90
N MET A 41 -8.33 -4.30 -10.40
CA MET A 41 -7.88 -4.46 -11.78
C MET A 41 -8.99 -4.27 -12.82
N GLN A 42 -10.28 -4.28 -12.45
CA GLN A 42 -11.37 -3.90 -13.35
C GLN A 42 -11.25 -2.44 -13.86
N THR A 43 -10.44 -1.60 -13.22
CA THR A 43 -10.12 -0.26 -13.71
C THR A 43 -9.09 -0.27 -14.85
N GLY A 44 -8.60 -1.44 -15.26
CA GLY A 44 -7.63 -1.61 -16.35
C GLY A 44 -6.16 -1.53 -15.93
N CYS A 45 -5.85 -1.49 -14.63
CA CYS A 45 -4.47 -1.52 -14.14
C CYS A 45 -3.95 -2.95 -13.95
N ASP A 46 -2.62 -3.12 -13.98
CA ASP A 46 -2.00 -4.39 -13.61
C ASP A 46 -1.96 -4.61 -12.07
N ALA A 47 -1.65 -5.83 -11.65
CA ALA A 47 -1.58 -6.20 -10.23
C ALA A 47 -0.53 -5.39 -9.45
N SER A 48 0.60 -5.05 -10.08
CA SER A 48 1.65 -4.26 -9.41
C SER A 48 1.20 -2.82 -9.18
N ALA A 49 0.47 -2.24 -10.14
CA ALA A 49 -0.14 -0.93 -10.02
C ALA A 49 -1.24 -0.93 -8.95
N ALA A 50 -2.08 -1.97 -8.91
CA ALA A 50 -3.09 -2.14 -7.86
C ALA A 50 -2.45 -2.18 -6.46
N VAL A 51 -1.40 -2.98 -6.25
CA VAL A 51 -0.67 -3.07 -4.97
C VAL A 51 -0.01 -1.74 -4.60
N ARG A 52 0.64 -1.06 -5.55
CA ARG A 52 1.23 0.26 -5.30
C ARG A 52 0.18 1.30 -4.89
N GLN A 53 -0.98 1.29 -5.53
CA GLN A 53 -2.07 2.21 -5.23
C GLN A 53 -2.67 1.93 -3.84
N ALA A 54 -2.90 0.65 -3.51
CA ALA A 54 -3.39 0.25 -2.19
C ALA A 54 -2.42 0.67 -1.08
N LEU A 55 -1.11 0.43 -1.28
CA LEU A 55 -0.06 0.87 -0.35
C LEU A 55 -0.06 2.39 -0.16
N LEU A 56 -0.14 3.16 -1.25
CA LEU A 56 -0.16 4.62 -1.21
C LEU A 56 -1.36 5.16 -0.42
N ILE A 57 -2.56 4.62 -0.67
CA ILE A 57 -3.78 5.01 0.05
C ILE A 57 -3.61 4.74 1.55
N LEU A 58 -3.18 3.53 1.91
CA LEU A 58 -3.03 3.13 3.31
C LEU A 58 -1.98 3.99 4.04
N ALA A 59 -0.83 4.22 3.41
CA ALA A 59 0.23 5.07 3.95
C ALA A 59 -0.25 6.51 4.20
N ASN A 60 -1.02 7.09 3.27
CA ASN A 60 -1.58 8.42 3.42
C ASN A 60 -2.60 8.51 4.56
N VAL A 61 -3.40 7.45 4.76
CA VAL A 61 -4.34 7.38 5.89
C VAL A 61 -3.57 7.34 7.22
N TYR A 62 -2.50 6.54 7.32
CA TYR A 62 -1.69 6.41 8.54
C TYR A 62 -0.97 7.71 8.87
N ASP A 63 -0.25 8.27 7.91
CA ASP A 63 0.45 9.55 8.06
C ASP A 63 -0.53 10.69 8.40
N GLY A 64 -1.68 10.73 7.73
CA GLY A 64 -2.74 11.70 7.99
C GLY A 64 -3.32 11.58 9.41
N ALA A 65 -3.53 10.36 9.91
CA ALA A 65 -4.03 10.13 11.26
C ALA A 65 -3.03 10.58 12.33
N TRP A 66 -1.74 10.28 12.15
CA TRP A 66 -0.68 10.68 13.07
C TRP A 66 -0.46 12.18 13.08
N LYS A 67 -0.38 12.83 11.91
CA LYS A 67 -0.17 14.27 11.80
C LYS A 67 -1.31 15.09 12.43
N ARG A 68 -2.52 14.54 12.44
CA ARG A 68 -3.71 15.17 13.04
C ARG A 68 -3.88 14.81 14.52
N GLY A 69 -3.06 13.92 15.08
CA GLY A 69 -3.17 13.45 16.45
C GLY A 69 -4.40 12.61 16.76
N ILE A 70 -5.02 11.98 15.74
CA ILE A 70 -6.19 11.10 15.93
C ILE A 70 -5.78 9.84 16.71
N VAL A 71 -4.59 9.30 16.38
CA VAL A 71 -3.92 8.24 17.12
C VAL A 71 -2.43 8.58 17.28
N PRO A 72 -1.74 8.07 18.31
CA PRO A 72 -0.30 8.32 18.50
C PRO A 72 0.53 7.85 17.30
N THR A 73 1.65 8.52 17.03
CA THR A 73 2.59 8.10 15.98
C THR A 73 3.08 6.68 16.21
N GLY A 74 3.03 5.86 15.15
CA GLY A 74 3.41 4.45 15.20
C GLY A 74 2.29 3.50 15.61
N VAL A 75 1.12 4.02 16.05
CA VAL A 75 -0.07 3.20 16.31
C VAL A 75 -0.88 3.09 15.02
N ALA A 76 -1.18 1.88 14.58
CA ALA A 76 -2.01 1.66 13.40
C ALA A 76 -3.44 2.17 13.65
N PRO A 77 -3.97 3.09 12.83
CA PRO A 77 -5.37 3.53 12.93
C PRO A 77 -6.33 2.43 12.47
N GLU A 78 -7.49 2.34 13.12
CA GLU A 78 -8.61 1.55 12.63
C GLU A 78 -9.38 2.35 11.56
N ILE A 79 -9.51 1.78 10.36
CA ILE A 79 -10.22 2.42 9.25
C ILE A 79 -11.68 1.98 9.28
N VAL A 80 -12.55 2.85 9.78
CA VAL A 80 -13.99 2.55 9.93
C VAL A 80 -14.76 2.81 8.63
N THR A 81 -14.39 3.86 7.88
CA THR A 81 -15.06 4.25 6.63
C THR A 81 -14.08 4.86 5.63
N ALA A 82 -14.31 4.65 4.33
CA ALA A 82 -13.63 5.33 3.25
C ALA A 82 -14.63 6.10 2.39
N ASN A 83 -14.36 7.38 2.13
CA ASN A 83 -15.23 8.23 1.30
C ASN A 83 -14.66 8.35 -0.12
N VAL A 84 -15.51 8.15 -1.12
CA VAL A 84 -15.16 8.31 -2.54
C VAL A 84 -16.01 9.41 -3.13
N LYS A 85 -15.40 10.28 -3.95
CA LYS A 85 -16.14 11.32 -4.66
C LYS A 85 -17.09 10.66 -5.67
N PRO A 86 -18.37 11.10 -5.77
CA PRO A 86 -19.28 10.57 -6.77
C PRO A 86 -18.70 10.71 -8.18
N HIS A 87 -18.81 9.63 -8.97
CA HIS A 87 -18.44 9.67 -10.37
C HIS A 87 -19.31 10.70 -11.09
N ARG A 88 -18.66 11.64 -11.79
CA ARG A 88 -19.34 12.58 -12.68
C ARG A 88 -18.91 12.25 -14.10
N PRO A 89 -19.79 11.66 -14.93
CA PRO A 89 -19.45 11.42 -16.32
C PRO A 89 -19.22 12.78 -17.00
N VAL A 90 -18.12 12.90 -17.73
CA VAL A 90 -17.93 14.02 -18.64
C VAL A 90 -18.90 13.79 -19.79
N ARG A 91 -19.94 14.61 -19.93
CA ARG A 91 -20.77 14.58 -21.14
C ARG A 91 -19.88 14.94 -22.33
N GLN A 92 -19.73 14.04 -23.29
CA GLN A 92 -19.11 14.39 -24.57
C GLN A 92 -20.09 15.27 -25.36
N PRO A 93 -19.63 16.34 -26.05
CA PRO A 93 -20.48 17.24 -26.82
C PRO A 93 -21.27 16.54 -27.94
N ASP A 94 -20.82 15.38 -28.41
CA ASP A 94 -21.37 14.69 -29.60
C ASP A 94 -22.50 13.69 -29.29
N GLN A 95 -23.14 13.77 -28.13
CA GLN A 95 -24.28 12.91 -27.76
C GLN A 95 -25.66 13.55 -28.07
N ASP A 96 -25.68 14.70 -28.77
CA ASP A 96 -26.89 15.32 -29.30
C ASP A 96 -27.09 14.92 -30.78
N VAL A 97 -27.55 13.69 -31.05
CA VAL A 97 -28.16 13.30 -32.35
C VAL A 97 -29.35 12.36 -32.10
#